data_AF-A0A1U7GQ86-F1
#
_entry.id   AF-A0A1U7GQ86-F1
#
_cell.length_a   1.000
_cell.length_b   1.000
_cell.length_c   1.000
_cell.angle_alpha   90.00
_cell.angle_beta   90.00
_cell.angle_gamma   90.00
#
_symmetry.space_group_name_H-M   'P 1'
#
loop_
_entity.id
_entity.type
_entity.pdbx_description
1 polymer ?
#
loop_
_entity_poly.entity_id
_entity_poly.type
_entity_poly.pdbx_seq_one_letter_code
_entity_poly.pdbx_strand_id
1 'polypeptide(L)'
;MACSLIKKSVVGAALGAGTLFLVFGSHAPSYVKTAFRKVRHDARDMVPLPFDIERARQEIADLEPAIRDNIERLARAEVEVEHLDKEIAANKANMDGEKTAILTLRESLKTGEYRLAGHSRVAYTEDEVKNDLARRYDSYVNVQKILEAKESTYKAKQSEIVAFRKQLTTMMAQKKTLTTKLDEIEARLRQIEATQATNDVQLDGSALAHAKETVGELEKKLEVLARKAEMEGRYAETGVPVEIAPGRDVVQEIDAAFAPAPAPTAEKTSGKSL
;
A
#
# COMPACT_ATOMS: atom_id res chain seq x y z
N MET A 1 25.35 35.15 -8.19
CA MET A 1 24.04 35.77 -7.87
C MET A 1 23.15 34.93 -6.93
N ALA A 2 23.40 33.63 -6.71
CA ALA A 2 22.59 32.80 -5.80
C ALA A 2 22.73 33.14 -4.30
N CYS A 3 23.88 33.65 -3.86
CA CYS A 3 24.15 33.85 -2.42
C CYS A 3 23.37 35.03 -1.79
N SER A 4 22.98 36.06 -2.57
CA SER A 4 22.20 37.19 -2.04
C SER A 4 20.71 36.88 -1.92
N LEU A 5 20.20 35.95 -2.73
CA LEU A 5 18.78 35.54 -2.69
C LEU A 5 18.50 34.68 -1.45
N ILE A 6 19.44 33.81 -1.08
CA ILE A 6 19.35 32.99 0.14
C ILE A 6 19.36 33.86 1.40
N LYS A 7 20.22 34.89 1.46
CA LYS A 7 20.24 35.82 2.60
C LYS A 7 18.92 36.59 2.72
N LYS A 8 18.35 37.03 1.60
CA LYS A 8 17.06 37.75 1.60
C LYS A 8 15.88 36.83 1.95
N SER A 9 15.88 35.57 1.53
CA SER A 9 14.82 34.61 1.88
C SER A 9 14.84 34.24 3.37
N VAL A 10 16.04 34.10 3.96
CA VAL A 10 16.19 33.80 5.40
C VAL A 10 15.71 34.96 6.26
N VAL A 11 16.04 36.21 5.89
CA VAL A 11 15.57 37.39 6.61
C VAL A 11 14.04 37.56 6.48
N GLY A 12 13.47 37.30 5.30
CA GLY A 12 12.02 37.33 5.10
C GLY A 12 11.27 36.27 5.90
N ALA A 13 11.81 35.03 5.95
CA ALA A 13 11.23 33.95 6.75
C ALA A 13 11.30 34.23 8.25
N ALA A 14 12.42 34.81 8.73
CA ALA A 14 12.59 35.16 10.15
C ALA A 14 11.64 36.28 10.59
N LEU A 15 11.46 37.31 9.76
CA LEU A 15 10.50 38.39 10.03
C LEU A 15 9.06 37.88 10.02
N GLY A 16 8.69 37.05 9.03
CA GLY A 16 7.35 36.46 8.96
C GLY A 16 7.04 35.56 10.16
N ALA A 17 7.99 34.73 10.59
CA ALA A 17 7.86 33.90 11.78
C ALA A 17 7.75 34.74 13.07
N GLY A 18 8.53 35.82 13.18
CA GLY A 18 8.47 36.73 14.31
C GLY A 18 7.13 37.46 14.43
N THR A 19 6.56 37.91 13.30
CA THR A 19 5.23 38.55 13.30
C THR A 19 4.11 37.57 13.62
N LEU A 20 4.19 36.32 13.14
CA LEU A 20 3.20 35.28 13.46
C LEU A 20 3.25 34.88 14.94
N PHE A 21 4.46 34.82 15.52
CA PHE A 21 4.65 34.52 16.94
C PHE A 21 4.13 35.65 17.85
N LEU A 22 4.34 36.91 17.48
CA LEU A 22 3.84 38.07 18.25
C LEU A 22 2.31 38.18 18.24
N VAL A 23 1.64 37.81 17.14
CA VAL A 23 0.18 37.93 17.03
C VAL A 23 -0.57 36.73 17.62
N PHE A 24 0.00 35.51 17.55
CA PHE A 24 -0.72 34.28 17.91
C PHE A 24 -0.13 33.50 19.10
N GLY A 25 0.97 33.96 19.70
CA GLY A 25 1.58 33.35 20.88
C GLY A 25 2.03 31.90 20.67
N SER A 26 2.07 31.11 21.76
CA SER A 26 2.54 29.71 21.76
C SER A 26 1.62 28.71 21.04
N HIS A 27 0.41 29.11 20.64
CA HIS A 27 -0.56 28.26 19.93
C HIS A 27 -0.51 28.41 18.40
N ALA A 28 0.29 29.36 17.87
CA ALA A 28 0.54 29.56 16.45
C ALA A 28 0.87 28.29 15.63
N PRO A 29 1.72 27.34 16.10
CA PRO A 29 2.05 26.15 15.30
C PRO A 29 0.84 25.24 15.02
N SER A 30 -0.18 25.23 15.89
CA SER A 30 -1.38 24.39 15.70
C SER A 30 -2.30 24.93 14.59
N TYR A 31 -2.48 26.26 14.54
CA TYR A 31 -3.30 26.90 13.50
C TYR A 31 -2.63 26.89 12.14
N VAL A 32 -1.32 27.15 12.08
CA VAL A 32 -0.56 27.09 10.82
C VAL A 32 -0.56 25.65 10.28
N LYS A 33 -0.37 24.64 11.13
CA LYS A 33 -0.44 23.23 10.71
C LYS A 33 -1.84 22.87 10.19
N THR A 34 -2.89 23.33 10.85
CA THR A 34 -4.28 23.03 10.45
C THR A 34 -4.67 23.76 9.17
N ALA A 35 -4.32 25.04 9.04
CA ALA A 35 -4.55 25.83 7.82
C ALA A 35 -3.75 25.26 6.64
N PHE A 36 -2.50 24.87 6.84
CA PHE A 36 -1.68 24.25 5.78
C PHE A 36 -2.22 22.87 5.38
N ARG A 37 -2.74 22.10 6.34
CA ARG A 37 -3.38 20.80 6.06
C ARG A 37 -4.70 20.97 5.33
N LYS A 38 -5.50 21.99 5.67
CA LYS A 38 -6.77 22.31 5.02
C LYS A 38 -6.55 22.82 3.59
N VAL A 39 -5.65 23.79 3.39
CA VAL A 39 -5.29 24.30 2.06
C VAL A 39 -4.72 23.19 1.17
N ARG A 40 -3.89 22.30 1.71
CA ARG A 40 -3.37 21.14 0.96
C ARG A 40 -4.45 20.11 0.62
N HIS A 41 -5.48 19.97 1.45
CA HIS A 41 -6.59 19.05 1.21
C HIS A 41 -7.56 19.64 0.17
N ASP A 42 -7.99 20.88 0.36
CA ASP A 42 -8.89 21.60 -0.55
C ASP A 42 -8.24 21.74 -1.95
N ALA A 43 -6.93 21.99 -2.04
CA ALA A 43 -6.21 22.06 -3.31
C ALA A 43 -6.06 20.70 -4.02
N ARG A 44 -6.06 19.57 -3.28
CA ARG A 44 -6.05 18.23 -3.88
C ARG A 44 -7.41 17.89 -4.47
N ASP A 45 -8.48 18.31 -3.83
CA ASP A 45 -9.85 18.08 -4.29
C ASP A 45 -10.22 18.98 -5.49
N MET A 46 -9.47 20.06 -5.73
CA MET A 46 -9.61 20.96 -6.89
C MET A 46 -8.80 20.52 -8.13
N VAL A 47 -8.05 19.41 -8.07
CA VAL A 47 -7.32 18.93 -9.24
C VAL A 47 -8.31 18.25 -10.21
N PRO A 48 -8.33 18.63 -11.50
CA PRO A 48 -9.18 17.97 -12.48
C PRO A 48 -8.84 16.47 -12.58
N LEU A 49 -9.87 15.61 -12.58
CA LEU A 49 -9.70 14.17 -12.76
C LEU A 49 -8.82 13.75 -13.96
N PRO A 50 -8.84 14.45 -15.12
CA PRO A 50 -7.91 14.18 -16.22
C PRO A 50 -6.43 14.21 -15.83
N PHE A 51 -6.04 15.13 -14.94
CA PHE A 51 -4.65 15.25 -14.50
C PHE A 51 -4.21 14.04 -13.67
N ASP A 52 -5.08 13.52 -12.81
CA ASP A 52 -4.79 12.31 -12.04
C ASP A 52 -4.68 11.07 -12.93
N ILE A 53 -5.45 11.01 -14.03
CA ILE A 53 -5.36 9.94 -15.05
C ILE A 53 -4.01 10.02 -15.78
N GLU A 54 -3.59 11.21 -16.22
CA GLU A 54 -2.28 11.41 -16.88
C GLU A 54 -1.13 11.09 -15.94
N ARG A 55 -1.22 11.53 -14.68
CA ARG A 55 -0.25 11.19 -13.66
C ARG A 55 -0.17 9.69 -13.42
N ALA A 56 -1.31 8.99 -13.29
CA ALA A 56 -1.32 7.55 -13.14
C ALA A 56 -0.74 6.84 -14.37
N ARG A 57 -0.97 7.36 -15.58
CA ARG A 57 -0.33 6.86 -16.82
C ARG A 57 1.19 6.99 -16.74
N GLN A 58 1.69 8.12 -16.26
CA GLN A 58 3.12 8.33 -16.07
C GLN A 58 3.70 7.37 -15.02
N GLU A 59 3.03 7.20 -13.87
CA GLU A 59 3.46 6.27 -12.83
C GLU A 59 3.52 4.81 -13.35
N ILE A 60 2.59 4.41 -14.23
CA ILE A 60 2.62 3.10 -14.91
C ILE A 60 3.77 3.01 -15.94
N ALA A 61 4.04 4.09 -16.67
CA ALA A 61 5.15 4.16 -17.63
C ALA A 61 6.51 4.10 -16.92
N ASP A 62 6.62 4.71 -15.74
CA ASP A 62 7.82 4.71 -14.91
C ASP A 62 8.16 3.31 -14.35
N LEU A 63 7.23 2.34 -14.42
CA LEU A 63 7.53 0.93 -14.13
C LEU A 63 8.36 0.25 -15.22
N GLU A 64 8.38 0.78 -16.46
CA GLU A 64 9.14 0.19 -17.57
C GLU A 64 10.64 0.03 -17.32
N PRO A 65 11.38 1.06 -16.87
CA PRO A 65 12.80 0.90 -16.59
C PRO A 65 13.06 -0.19 -15.54
N ALA A 66 12.22 -0.29 -14.51
CA ALA A 66 12.34 -1.35 -13.50
C ALA A 66 12.07 -2.75 -14.09
N ILE A 67 11.10 -2.88 -15.00
CA ILE A 67 10.85 -4.13 -15.73
C ILE A 67 12.04 -4.51 -16.61
N ARG A 68 12.63 -3.53 -17.32
CA ARG A 68 13.81 -3.75 -18.19
C ARG A 68 15.03 -4.18 -17.39
N ASP A 69 15.32 -3.54 -16.26
CA ASP A 69 16.41 -3.95 -15.37
C ASP A 69 16.22 -5.38 -14.87
N ASN A 70 15.00 -5.73 -14.46
CA ASN A 70 14.68 -7.09 -14.03
C ASN A 70 14.83 -8.13 -15.15
N ILE A 71 14.47 -7.79 -16.40
CA ILE A 71 14.71 -8.66 -17.57
C ILE A 71 16.21 -8.85 -17.79
N GLU A 72 16.99 -7.78 -17.69
CA GLU A 72 18.45 -7.84 -17.88
C GLU A 72 19.13 -8.67 -16.79
N ARG A 73 18.68 -8.53 -15.54
CA ARG A 73 19.13 -9.37 -14.41
C ARG A 73 18.78 -10.83 -14.62
N LEU A 74 17.57 -11.13 -15.09
CA LEU A 74 17.16 -12.49 -15.42
C LEU A 74 18.03 -13.08 -16.55
N ALA A 75 18.26 -12.31 -17.63
CA ALA A 75 19.09 -12.75 -18.74
C ALA A 75 20.53 -13.04 -18.30
N ARG A 76 21.12 -12.19 -17.46
CA ARG A 76 22.45 -12.45 -16.86
C ARG A 76 22.46 -13.74 -16.06
N ALA A 77 21.46 -13.95 -15.19
CA ALA A 77 21.37 -15.15 -14.37
C ALA A 77 21.23 -16.43 -15.23
N GLU A 78 20.47 -16.37 -16.32
CA GLU A 78 20.34 -17.49 -17.27
C GLU A 78 21.67 -17.83 -17.95
N VAL A 79 22.41 -16.81 -18.38
CA VAL A 79 23.74 -17.00 -19.00
C VAL A 79 24.74 -17.56 -17.99
N GLU A 80 24.73 -17.08 -16.75
CA GLU A 80 25.58 -17.62 -15.67
C GLU A 80 25.29 -19.10 -15.41
N VAL A 81 24.02 -19.50 -15.40
CA VAL A 81 23.61 -20.89 -15.22
C VAL A 81 24.04 -21.75 -16.41
N GLU A 82 23.96 -21.23 -17.63
CA GLU A 82 24.47 -21.93 -18.82
C GLU A 82 26.00 -22.14 -18.77
N HIS A 83 26.76 -21.13 -18.31
CA HIS A 83 28.20 -21.27 -18.10
C HIS A 83 28.51 -22.30 -17.01
N LEU A 84 27.76 -22.27 -15.91
CA LEU A 84 27.91 -23.25 -14.82
C LEU A 84 27.62 -24.68 -15.30
N ASP A 85 26.61 -24.87 -16.15
CA ASP A 85 26.30 -26.18 -16.75
C ASP A 85 27.45 -26.69 -17.64
N LYS A 86 28.00 -25.82 -18.49
CA LYS A 86 29.18 -26.13 -19.31
C LYS A 86 30.39 -26.48 -18.45
N GLU A 87 30.63 -25.74 -17.37
CA GLU A 87 31.69 -26.06 -16.42
C GLU A 87 31.48 -27.41 -15.74
N ILE A 88 30.25 -27.72 -15.31
CA ILE A 88 29.91 -29.01 -14.69
C ILE A 88 30.15 -30.14 -15.70
N ALA A 89 29.71 -29.98 -16.94
CA ALA A 89 29.92 -30.96 -18.01
C ALA A 89 31.42 -31.18 -18.31
N ALA A 90 32.20 -30.11 -18.39
CA ALA A 90 33.65 -30.20 -18.59
C ALA A 90 34.36 -30.88 -17.40
N ASN A 91 33.98 -30.54 -16.16
CA ASN A 91 34.54 -31.19 -14.97
C ASN A 91 34.19 -32.68 -14.89
N LYS A 92 32.97 -33.07 -15.29
CA LYS A 92 32.57 -34.48 -15.42
C LYS A 92 33.44 -35.23 -16.43
N ALA A 93 33.63 -34.67 -17.62
CA ALA A 93 34.45 -35.29 -18.65
C ALA A 93 35.91 -35.46 -18.19
N ASN A 94 36.47 -34.45 -17.50
CA ASN A 94 37.81 -34.54 -16.92
C ASN A 94 37.89 -35.62 -15.83
N MET A 95 36.88 -35.71 -14.95
CA MET A 95 36.80 -36.76 -13.93
C MET A 95 36.72 -38.16 -14.54
N ASP A 96 36.01 -38.36 -15.64
CA ASP A 96 35.95 -39.66 -16.33
C ASP A 96 37.32 -40.07 -16.89
N GLY A 97 38.09 -39.09 -17.38
CA GLY A 97 39.48 -39.28 -17.78
C GLY A 97 40.39 -39.66 -16.60
N GLU A 98 40.31 -38.91 -15.49
CA GLU A 98 41.07 -39.20 -14.26
C GLU A 98 40.72 -40.58 -13.69
N LYS A 99 39.43 -40.93 -13.66
CA LYS A 99 38.95 -42.24 -13.23
C LYS A 99 39.55 -43.35 -14.06
N THR A 100 39.57 -43.19 -15.38
CA THR A 100 40.19 -44.17 -16.29
C THR A 100 41.69 -44.29 -16.02
N ALA A 101 42.40 -43.17 -15.84
CA ALA A 101 43.81 -43.16 -15.49
C ALA A 101 44.09 -43.88 -14.15
N ILE A 102 43.28 -43.61 -13.11
CA ILE A 102 43.36 -44.29 -11.80
C ILE A 102 43.15 -45.80 -11.95
N LEU A 103 42.15 -46.22 -12.74
CA LEU A 103 41.86 -47.65 -12.96
C LEU A 103 42.99 -48.36 -13.72
N THR A 104 43.56 -47.72 -14.75
CA THR A 104 44.71 -48.29 -15.49
C THR A 104 45.94 -48.42 -14.60
N LEU A 105 46.23 -47.42 -13.76
CA LEU A 105 47.34 -47.44 -12.80
C LEU A 105 47.16 -48.52 -11.73
N ARG A 106 45.92 -48.74 -11.28
CA ARG A 106 45.59 -49.82 -10.36
C ARG A 106 45.83 -51.20 -11.00
N GLU A 107 45.50 -51.36 -12.28
CA GLU A 107 45.73 -52.62 -13.00
C GLU A 107 47.22 -52.86 -13.26
N SER A 108 48.00 -51.81 -13.56
CA SER A 108 49.45 -51.92 -13.75
C SER A 108 50.17 -52.31 -12.44
N LEU A 109 49.71 -51.80 -11.29
CA LEU A 109 50.16 -52.25 -9.97
C LEU A 109 49.89 -53.75 -9.73
N LYS A 110 48.72 -54.24 -10.15
CA LYS A 110 48.32 -55.64 -9.96
C LYS A 110 49.14 -56.60 -10.84
N THR A 111 49.49 -56.17 -12.05
CA THR A 111 50.26 -56.95 -13.02
C THR A 111 51.77 -56.86 -12.81
N GLY A 112 52.24 -56.01 -11.89
CA GLY A 112 53.67 -55.79 -11.59
C GLY A 112 54.38 -54.91 -12.62
N GLU A 113 53.63 -54.18 -13.43
CA GLU A 113 54.15 -53.29 -14.46
C GLU A 113 54.28 -51.86 -13.92
N TYR A 114 55.44 -51.52 -13.34
CA TYR A 114 55.67 -50.24 -12.68
C TYR A 114 56.03 -49.08 -13.63
N ARG A 115 55.46 -49.08 -14.84
CA ARG A 115 55.65 -48.01 -15.82
C ARG A 115 54.53 -46.98 -15.66
N LEU A 116 54.87 -45.78 -15.19
CA LEU A 116 53.91 -44.66 -15.15
C LEU A 116 53.67 -44.12 -16.56
N ALA A 117 52.41 -43.81 -16.88
CA ALA A 117 52.03 -43.19 -18.15
C ALA A 117 52.82 -41.88 -18.37
N GLY A 118 53.65 -41.84 -19.42
CA GLY A 118 54.43 -40.66 -19.83
C GLY A 118 55.94 -40.69 -19.53
N HIS A 119 56.43 -41.62 -18.71
CA HIS A 119 57.86 -41.74 -18.39
C HIS A 119 58.40 -43.11 -18.79
N SER A 120 58.91 -43.22 -20.03
CA SER A 120 59.38 -44.51 -20.58
C SER A 120 60.78 -44.94 -20.10
N ARG A 121 61.51 -44.09 -19.38
CA ARG A 121 62.94 -44.31 -19.05
C ARG A 121 63.22 -44.56 -17.57
N VAL A 122 62.23 -44.43 -16.69
CA VAL A 122 62.40 -44.61 -15.24
C VAL A 122 61.43 -45.68 -14.77
N ALA A 123 61.96 -46.79 -14.27
CA ALA A 123 61.17 -47.77 -13.54
C ALA A 123 60.90 -47.19 -12.14
N TYR A 124 59.63 -47.00 -11.80
CA TYR A 124 59.25 -46.57 -10.46
C TYR A 124 59.17 -47.77 -9.53
N THR A 125 59.35 -47.55 -8.24
CA THR A 125 59.13 -48.59 -7.22
C THR A 125 57.63 -48.79 -6.98
N GLU A 126 57.25 -49.98 -6.50
CA GLU A 126 55.86 -50.28 -6.16
C GLU A 126 55.27 -49.27 -5.17
N ASP A 127 56.07 -48.86 -4.18
CA ASP A 127 55.67 -47.89 -3.15
C ASP A 127 55.46 -46.48 -3.72
N GLU A 128 56.29 -46.05 -4.68
CA GLU A 128 56.12 -44.76 -5.37
C GLU A 128 54.83 -44.73 -6.19
N VAL A 129 54.50 -45.84 -6.88
CA VAL A 129 53.27 -45.95 -7.67
C VAL A 129 52.03 -46.01 -6.75
N LYS A 130 52.10 -46.71 -5.61
CA LYS A 130 51.04 -46.68 -4.59
C LYS A 130 50.81 -45.28 -4.03
N ASN A 131 51.88 -44.56 -3.72
CA ASN A 131 51.81 -43.18 -3.23
C ASN A 131 51.21 -42.24 -4.29
N ASP A 132 51.55 -42.42 -5.57
CA ASP A 132 50.95 -41.65 -6.67
C ASP A 132 49.46 -41.96 -6.85
N LEU A 133 49.09 -43.24 -6.79
CA LEU A 133 47.69 -43.66 -6.85
C LEU A 133 46.86 -43.07 -5.71
N ALA A 134 47.40 -43.06 -4.48
CA ALA A 134 46.75 -42.44 -3.32
C ALA A 134 46.50 -40.94 -3.55
N ARG A 135 47.52 -40.18 -3.99
CA ARG A 135 47.36 -38.75 -4.31
C ARG A 135 46.31 -38.49 -5.38
N ARG A 136 46.32 -39.28 -6.46
CA ARG A 136 45.33 -39.14 -7.54
C ARG A 136 43.92 -39.45 -7.07
N TYR A 137 43.76 -40.50 -6.26
CA TYR A 137 42.47 -40.86 -5.69
C TYR A 137 41.94 -39.79 -4.73
N ASP A 138 42.80 -39.24 -3.86
CA ASP A 138 42.43 -38.14 -2.97
C ASP A 138 42.01 -36.89 -3.75
N SER A 139 42.76 -36.55 -4.81
CA SER A 139 42.38 -35.47 -5.73
C SER A 139 41.02 -35.73 -6.39
N TYR A 140 40.80 -36.94 -6.91
CA TYR A 140 39.54 -37.34 -7.53
C TYR A 140 38.35 -37.21 -6.57
N VAL A 141 38.50 -37.68 -5.32
CA VAL A 141 37.46 -37.57 -4.28
C VAL A 141 37.18 -36.10 -3.93
N ASN A 142 38.22 -35.25 -3.88
CA ASN A 142 38.05 -33.83 -3.62
C ASN A 142 37.32 -33.12 -4.77
N VAL A 143 37.71 -33.40 -6.03
CA VAL A 143 37.03 -32.86 -7.22
C VAL A 143 35.58 -33.35 -7.29
N GLN A 144 35.32 -34.61 -6.93
CA GLN A 144 33.96 -35.15 -6.85
C GLN A 144 33.09 -34.35 -5.88
N LYS A 145 33.58 -34.06 -4.66
CA LYS A 145 32.84 -33.24 -3.69
C LYS A 145 32.58 -31.83 -4.20
N ILE A 146 33.56 -31.22 -4.88
CA ILE A 146 33.40 -29.90 -5.50
C ILE A 146 32.33 -29.95 -6.60
N LEU A 147 32.33 -30.99 -7.43
CA LEU A 147 31.34 -31.19 -8.48
C LEU A 147 29.93 -31.33 -7.91
N GLU A 148 29.76 -32.14 -6.87
CA GLU A 148 28.47 -32.30 -6.17
C GLU A 148 27.96 -30.96 -5.61
N ALA A 149 28.85 -30.14 -5.02
CA ALA A 149 28.51 -28.80 -4.55
C ALA A 149 28.13 -27.85 -5.72
N LYS A 150 28.83 -27.92 -6.85
CA LYS A 150 28.49 -27.16 -8.07
C LYS A 150 27.12 -27.57 -8.62
N GLU A 151 26.82 -28.86 -8.68
CA GLU A 151 25.51 -29.36 -9.13
C GLU A 151 24.36 -28.92 -8.22
N SER A 152 24.58 -28.93 -6.90
CA SER A 152 23.61 -28.41 -5.93
C SER A 152 23.35 -26.91 -6.16
N THR A 153 24.43 -26.14 -6.36
CA THR A 153 24.36 -24.71 -6.68
C THR A 153 23.64 -24.46 -8.00
N TYR A 154 23.90 -25.27 -9.03
CA TYR A 154 23.22 -25.20 -10.32
C TYR A 154 21.71 -25.41 -10.17
N LYS A 155 21.29 -26.46 -9.46
CA LYS A 155 19.87 -26.72 -9.19
C LYS A 155 19.20 -25.58 -8.43
N ALA A 156 19.87 -25.04 -7.40
CA ALA A 156 19.37 -23.89 -6.66
C ALA A 156 19.16 -22.67 -7.57
N LYS A 157 20.17 -22.29 -8.36
CA LYS A 157 20.07 -21.18 -9.33
C LYS A 157 18.99 -21.41 -10.38
N GLN A 158 18.82 -22.64 -10.87
CA GLN A 158 17.77 -22.97 -11.83
C GLN A 158 16.37 -22.75 -11.24
N SER A 159 16.14 -23.18 -9.99
CA SER A 159 14.88 -22.93 -9.30
C SER A 159 14.62 -21.45 -9.01
N GLU A 160 15.68 -20.69 -8.70
CA GLU A 160 15.62 -19.24 -8.52
C GLU A 160 15.20 -18.53 -9.81
N ILE A 161 15.77 -18.91 -10.96
CA ILE A 161 15.39 -18.38 -12.28
C ILE A 161 13.91 -18.63 -12.57
N VAL A 162 13.40 -19.82 -12.27
CA VAL A 162 11.97 -20.13 -12.45
C VAL A 162 11.09 -19.23 -11.58
N ALA A 163 11.47 -19.01 -10.32
CA ALA A 163 10.77 -18.10 -9.43
C ALA A 163 10.81 -16.65 -9.95
N PHE A 164 11.98 -16.19 -10.42
CA PHE A 164 12.18 -14.87 -10.99
C PHE A 164 11.30 -14.65 -12.23
N ARG A 165 11.29 -15.61 -13.17
CA ARG A 165 10.42 -15.58 -14.37
C ARG A 165 8.95 -15.44 -14.00
N LYS A 166 8.50 -16.16 -12.96
CA LYS A 166 7.12 -16.09 -12.46
C LYS A 166 6.81 -14.70 -11.89
N GLN A 167 7.70 -14.15 -11.07
CA GLN A 167 7.54 -12.81 -10.52
C GLN A 167 7.48 -11.74 -11.61
N LEU A 168 8.38 -11.81 -12.60
CA LEU A 168 8.40 -10.88 -13.72
C LEU A 168 7.12 -10.96 -14.56
N THR A 169 6.64 -12.17 -14.85
CA THR A 169 5.36 -12.39 -15.57
C THR A 169 4.18 -11.81 -14.78
N THR A 170 4.18 -12.02 -13.46
CA THR A 170 3.14 -11.47 -12.57
C THR A 170 3.15 -9.94 -12.59
N MET A 171 4.34 -9.32 -12.51
CA MET A 171 4.49 -7.87 -12.57
C MET A 171 4.02 -7.30 -13.92
N MET A 172 4.34 -7.94 -15.04
CA MET A 172 3.84 -7.52 -16.36
C MET A 172 2.32 -7.64 -16.46
N ALA A 173 1.73 -8.71 -15.92
CA ALA A 173 0.28 -8.89 -15.88
C ALA A 173 -0.40 -7.81 -15.01
N GLN A 174 0.19 -7.45 -13.87
CA GLN A 174 -0.28 -6.36 -13.03
C GLN A 174 -0.20 -5.01 -13.75
N LYS A 175 0.92 -4.69 -14.43
CA LYS A 175 1.05 -3.48 -15.25
C LYS A 175 -0.06 -3.41 -16.31
N LYS A 176 -0.29 -4.50 -17.05
CA LYS A 176 -1.35 -4.58 -18.06
C LYS A 176 -2.73 -4.34 -17.44
N THR A 177 -3.00 -4.96 -16.29
CA THR A 177 -4.27 -4.80 -15.57
C THR A 177 -4.49 -3.34 -15.13
N LEU A 178 -3.46 -2.68 -14.60
CA LEU A 178 -3.53 -1.26 -14.22
C LEU A 178 -3.77 -0.36 -15.44
N THR A 179 -3.12 -0.67 -16.57
CA THR A 179 -3.32 0.06 -17.83
C THR A 179 -4.76 -0.05 -18.32
N THR A 180 -5.31 -1.27 -18.39
CA THR A 180 -6.70 -1.49 -18.81
C THR A 180 -7.70 -0.81 -17.88
N LYS A 181 -7.47 -0.83 -16.56
CA LYS A 181 -8.31 -0.11 -15.60
C LYS A 181 -8.25 1.41 -15.80
N LEU A 182 -7.08 1.94 -16.14
CA LEU A 182 -6.92 3.35 -16.43
C LEU A 182 -7.70 3.75 -17.70
N ASP A 183 -7.60 2.94 -18.75
CA ASP A 183 -8.35 3.15 -19.99
C ASP A 183 -9.87 3.08 -19.75
N GLU A 184 -10.33 2.18 -18.88
CA GLU A 184 -11.73 2.09 -18.45
C GLU A 184 -12.18 3.35 -17.70
N ILE A 185 -11.36 3.87 -16.78
CA ILE A 185 -11.66 5.11 -16.04
C ILE A 185 -11.74 6.29 -17.00
N GLU A 186 -10.80 6.39 -17.96
CA GLU A 186 -10.79 7.45 -18.98
C GLU A 186 -12.04 7.38 -19.87
N ALA A 187 -12.47 6.18 -20.29
CA ALA A 187 -13.68 6.00 -21.06
C ALA A 187 -14.94 6.43 -20.28
N ARG A 188 -15.03 6.05 -19.00
CA ARG A 188 -16.13 6.46 -18.11
C ARG A 188 -16.18 7.98 -17.91
N LEU A 189 -15.02 8.62 -17.75
CA LEU A 189 -14.95 10.08 -17.64
C LEU A 189 -15.50 10.75 -18.91
N ARG A 190 -15.06 10.33 -20.09
CA ARG A 190 -15.57 10.86 -21.37
C ARG A 190 -17.08 10.64 -21.54
N GLN A 191 -17.60 9.50 -21.09
CA GLN A 191 -19.04 9.23 -21.09
C GLN A 191 -19.81 10.20 -20.17
N ILE A 192 -19.29 10.46 -18.97
CA ILE A 192 -19.89 11.42 -18.03
C ILE A 192 -19.85 12.83 -18.61
N GLU A 193 -18.72 13.25 -19.18
CA GLU A 193 -18.57 14.57 -19.83
C GLU A 193 -19.54 14.73 -21.02
N ALA A 194 -19.69 13.70 -21.87
CA ALA A 194 -20.66 13.72 -22.96
C ALA A 194 -22.12 13.81 -22.47
N THR A 195 -22.44 13.13 -21.36
CA THR A 195 -23.76 13.19 -20.73
C THR A 195 -24.01 14.55 -20.10
N GLN A 196 -23.02 15.13 -19.41
CA GLN A 196 -23.10 16.48 -18.86
C GLN A 196 -23.24 17.53 -19.95
N ALA A 197 -22.48 17.45 -21.03
CA ALA A 197 -22.62 18.34 -22.18
C ALA A 197 -24.01 18.23 -22.82
N THR A 198 -24.57 17.02 -22.90
CA THR A 198 -25.95 16.82 -23.38
C THR A 198 -26.98 17.44 -22.44
N ASN A 199 -26.79 17.30 -21.13
CA ASN A 199 -27.68 17.91 -20.12
C ASN A 199 -27.55 19.44 -20.06
N ASP A 200 -26.35 19.99 -20.22
CA ASP A 200 -26.11 21.44 -20.26
C ASP A 200 -26.78 22.08 -21.50
N VAL A 201 -26.84 21.33 -22.61
CA VAL A 201 -27.62 21.71 -23.80
C VAL A 201 -29.15 21.52 -23.60
N GLN A 202 -29.59 20.68 -22.66
CA GLN A 202 -31.01 20.44 -22.34
C GLN A 202 -31.54 21.27 -21.16
N LEU A 203 -30.69 21.98 -20.42
CA LEU A 203 -31.08 22.85 -19.30
C LEU A 203 -31.36 24.28 -19.76
N ASP A 204 -32.36 24.45 -20.62
CA ASP A 204 -33.22 25.65 -20.60
C ASP A 204 -34.50 25.37 -19.79
N GLY A 205 -34.30 24.78 -18.60
CA GLY A 205 -35.29 24.49 -17.55
C GLY A 205 -34.86 25.02 -16.16
N SER A 206 -33.77 25.78 -16.12
CA SER A 206 -33.09 26.28 -14.91
C SER A 206 -33.94 27.26 -14.10
N ALA A 207 -34.83 28.02 -14.75
CA ALA A 207 -35.74 28.93 -14.03
C ALA A 207 -36.78 28.18 -13.18
N LEU A 208 -37.28 27.02 -13.65
CA LEU A 208 -38.36 26.28 -12.98
C LEU A 208 -37.83 25.36 -11.87
N ALA A 209 -36.66 24.76 -12.07
CA ALA A 209 -36.01 23.92 -11.06
C ALA A 209 -35.49 24.76 -9.88
N HIS A 210 -34.86 25.90 -10.16
CA HIS A 210 -34.36 26.80 -9.13
C HIS A 210 -35.51 27.36 -8.27
N ALA A 211 -36.67 27.66 -8.87
CA ALA A 211 -37.88 28.06 -8.16
C ALA A 211 -38.41 26.96 -7.22
N LYS A 212 -38.46 25.71 -7.68
CA LYS A 212 -38.94 24.56 -6.87
C LYS A 212 -37.99 24.23 -5.71
N GLU A 213 -36.69 24.39 -5.90
CA GLU A 213 -35.68 24.17 -4.86
C GLU A 213 -35.75 25.25 -3.76
N THR A 214 -35.89 26.54 -4.12
CA THR A 214 -36.10 27.60 -3.12
C THR A 214 -37.36 27.40 -2.28
N VAL A 215 -38.45 26.89 -2.87
CA VAL A 215 -39.69 26.60 -2.11
C VAL A 215 -39.48 25.44 -1.15
N GLY A 216 -38.84 24.35 -1.58
CA GLY A 216 -38.54 23.21 -0.70
C GLY A 216 -37.57 23.53 0.44
N GLU A 217 -36.60 24.42 0.22
CA GLU A 217 -35.70 24.90 1.30
C GLU A 217 -36.44 25.75 2.35
N LEU A 218 -37.39 26.58 1.92
CA LEU A 218 -38.21 27.39 2.81
C LEU A 218 -39.14 26.51 3.66
N GLU A 219 -39.74 25.46 3.07
CA GLU A 219 -40.54 24.47 3.79
C GLU A 219 -39.70 23.72 4.84
N LYS A 220 -38.50 23.23 4.47
CA LYS A 220 -37.57 22.60 5.43
C LYS A 220 -37.18 23.53 6.57
N LYS A 221 -36.90 24.81 6.28
CA LYS A 221 -36.57 25.80 7.33
C LYS A 221 -37.75 26.04 8.26
N LEU A 222 -38.98 26.12 7.74
CA LEU A 222 -40.21 26.21 8.54
C LEU A 222 -40.43 24.97 9.41
N GLU A 223 -40.20 23.77 8.88
CA GLU A 223 -40.33 22.52 9.62
C GLU A 223 -39.28 22.40 10.73
N VAL A 224 -38.03 22.78 10.47
CA VAL A 224 -36.97 22.81 11.50
C VAL A 224 -37.29 23.83 12.59
N LEU A 225 -37.84 25.00 12.23
CA LEU A 225 -38.27 26.00 13.21
C LEU A 225 -39.45 25.50 14.05
N ALA A 226 -40.44 24.84 13.43
CA ALA A 226 -41.56 24.23 14.14
C ALA A 226 -41.10 23.10 15.08
N ARG A 227 -40.19 22.24 14.61
CA ARG A 227 -39.59 21.15 15.40
C ARG A 227 -38.74 21.66 16.56
N LYS A 228 -38.01 22.75 16.34
CA LYS A 228 -37.22 23.42 17.38
C LYS A 228 -38.13 24.05 18.43
N ALA A 229 -39.22 24.70 18.05
CA ALA A 229 -40.22 25.22 18.99
C ALA A 229 -40.92 24.09 19.79
N GLU A 230 -41.23 22.96 19.15
CA GLU A 230 -41.80 21.77 19.81
C GLU A 230 -40.80 21.13 20.78
N MET A 231 -39.51 21.06 20.40
CA MET A 231 -38.44 20.59 21.28
C MET A 231 -38.18 21.56 22.43
N GLU A 232 -38.14 22.86 22.19
CA GLU A 232 -37.99 23.89 23.23
C GLU A 232 -39.17 23.86 24.22
N GLY A 233 -40.39 23.55 23.75
CA GLY A 233 -41.53 23.23 24.62
C GLY A 233 -41.33 21.96 25.46
N ARG A 234 -40.81 20.88 24.87
CA ARG A 234 -40.50 19.62 25.61
C ARG A 234 -39.33 19.74 26.59
N TYR A 235 -38.32 20.55 26.30
CA TYR A 235 -37.16 20.76 27.17
C TYR A 235 -37.41 21.82 28.26
N ALA A 236 -38.47 22.63 28.14
CA ALA A 236 -38.94 23.47 29.23
C ALA A 236 -39.64 22.68 30.36
N GLU A 237 -40.13 21.47 30.10
CA GLU A 237 -40.89 20.64 31.06
C GLU A 237 -40.13 19.42 31.65
N THR A 238 -38.86 19.18 31.27
CA THR A 238 -38.11 18.02 31.78
C THR A 238 -37.08 18.44 32.85
N GLY A 239 -37.41 18.15 34.12
CA GLY A 239 -36.70 18.61 35.31
C GLY A 239 -35.32 17.98 35.61
N VAL A 240 -34.63 18.64 36.55
CA VAL A 240 -33.40 18.21 37.24
C VAL A 240 -33.69 16.98 38.12
N PRO A 241 -32.87 15.92 38.12
CA PRO A 241 -33.06 14.78 39.03
C PRO A 241 -32.64 15.16 40.46
N VAL A 242 -33.52 14.99 41.44
CA VAL A 242 -33.19 15.14 42.88
C VAL A 242 -33.05 13.74 43.49
N GLU A 243 -31.94 13.50 44.17
CA GLU A 243 -31.63 12.26 44.89
C GLU A 243 -32.66 11.98 46.00
N ILE A 244 -33.11 10.73 46.08
CA ILE A 244 -34.02 10.25 47.12
C ILE A 244 -33.18 9.58 48.21
N ALA A 245 -33.15 10.19 49.41
CA ALA A 245 -32.67 9.55 50.63
C ALA A 245 -33.75 8.62 51.21
N PRO A 246 -33.41 7.40 51.68
CA PRO A 246 -34.40 6.42 52.14
C PRO A 246 -34.88 6.75 53.56
N GLY A 247 -36.20 6.89 53.74
CA GLY A 247 -36.83 7.00 55.07
C GLY A 247 -38.02 7.96 55.23
N ARG A 248 -38.55 8.57 54.16
CA ARG A 248 -39.78 9.38 54.24
C ARG A 248 -41.00 8.56 53.84
N ASP A 249 -41.97 8.43 54.74
CA ASP A 249 -43.27 7.85 54.42
C ASP A 249 -44.15 8.93 53.77
N VAL A 250 -44.09 8.97 52.43
CA VAL A 250 -44.69 10.01 51.58
C VAL A 250 -46.22 9.89 51.51
N VAL A 251 -46.79 8.78 51.99
CA VAL A 251 -48.23 8.51 51.89
C VAL A 251 -49.05 9.46 52.78
N GLN A 252 -48.55 9.82 53.97
CA GLN A 252 -49.24 10.74 54.89
C GLN A 252 -49.19 12.21 54.44
N GLU A 253 -48.18 12.61 53.68
CA GLU A 253 -48.07 13.98 53.13
C GLU A 253 -48.96 14.18 51.90
N ILE A 254 -49.28 13.11 51.16
CA ILE A 254 -50.13 13.16 49.96
C ILE A 254 -51.62 13.26 50.35
N ASP A 255 -52.06 12.54 51.39
CA ASP A 255 -53.44 12.61 51.88
C ASP A 255 -53.80 13.99 52.47
N ALA A 256 -52.81 14.71 53.03
CA ALA A 256 -53.00 16.06 53.54
C ALA A 256 -53.03 17.14 52.43
N ALA A 257 -52.39 16.88 51.28
CA ALA A 257 -52.25 17.85 50.18
C ALA A 257 -53.35 17.75 49.10
N PHE A 258 -54.02 16.60 48.96
CA PHE A 258 -54.97 16.35 47.86
C PHE A 258 -56.33 15.75 48.27
N ALA A 259 -56.83 16.02 49.47
CA ALA A 259 -58.26 15.81 49.75
C ALA A 259 -59.12 16.74 48.86
N PRO A 260 -60.03 16.21 48.00
CA PRO A 260 -60.87 17.03 47.13
C PRO A 260 -62.20 17.37 47.80
N ALA A 261 -62.57 18.66 47.85
CA ALA A 261 -63.96 19.09 48.06
C ALA A 261 -64.16 20.57 47.66
N PRO A 262 -65.37 20.99 47.24
CA PRO A 262 -66.24 20.41 46.23
C PRO A 262 -66.62 21.45 45.15
N ALA A 263 -67.22 21.02 44.04
CA ALA A 263 -67.68 21.89 42.95
C ALA A 263 -68.79 22.87 43.40
N PRO A 264 -68.77 24.15 42.98
CA PRO A 264 -69.91 25.04 43.13
C PRO A 264 -70.84 24.99 41.91
N THR A 265 -72.11 24.77 42.24
CA THR A 265 -73.32 24.85 41.43
C THR A 265 -73.45 26.10 40.56
N ALA A 266 -73.99 25.89 39.36
CA ALA A 266 -74.38 26.91 38.39
C ALA A 266 -75.44 27.88 38.93
N GLU A 267 -75.14 29.18 38.91
CA GLU A 267 -76.12 30.26 38.99
C GLU A 267 -76.75 30.49 37.61
N LYS A 268 -78.07 30.33 37.53
CA LYS A 268 -78.90 30.78 36.41
C LYS A 268 -79.09 32.29 36.50
N THR A 269 -78.57 33.04 35.53
CA THR A 269 -79.07 34.38 35.20
C THR A 269 -80.24 34.25 34.22
N SER A 270 -81.47 34.42 34.71
CA SER A 270 -82.64 34.71 33.87
C SER A 270 -82.66 36.20 33.55
N GLY A 271 -82.72 36.53 32.26
CA GLY A 271 -82.85 37.88 31.73
C GLY A 271 -84.19 38.54 32.06
N LYS A 272 -84.22 39.86 31.83
CA LYS A 272 -85.34 40.77 32.10
C LYS A 272 -85.69 41.47 30.78
N SER A 273 -86.85 41.18 30.18
CA SER A 273 -87.60 42.12 29.33
C SER A 273 -88.94 41.53 28.84
N LEU A 274 -90.01 42.30 29.15
CA LEU A 274 -91.40 42.31 28.65
C LEU A 274 -92.36 41.21 29.12
#